data_AF-A0AAD8TJQ8-F1
#
_entry.id   AF-A0AAD8TJQ8-F1
#
_cell.length_a   1.000
_cell.length_b   1.000
_cell.length_c   1.000
_cell.angle_alpha   90.00
_cell.angle_beta   90.00
_cell.angle_gamma   90.00
#
_symmetry.space_group_name_H-M   'P 1'
#
loop_
_entity.id
_entity.type
_entity.pdbx_description
1 polymer ?
#
loop_
_entity_poly.entity_id
_entity_poly.type
_entity_poly.pdbx_seq_one_letter_code
_entity_poly.pdbx_strand_id
1 'polypeptide(L)' 'MEVEAEEVAEIKAAHFEESMKYARRSVSDGDIRKYQAFAQTLQQSRGFGTEFRFPTQPQPPAAAAADISAAADEDDLYN' A
#
# COMPACT_ATOMS: atom_id res chain seq x y z
N MET A 1 -6.22 -51.55 13.83
CA MET A 1 -5.08 -50.64 13.94
C MET A 1 -5.62 -49.41 14.63
N GLU A 2 -5.53 -49.37 15.95
CA GLU A 2 -5.90 -48.17 16.71
C GLU A 2 -4.82 -47.14 16.43
N VAL A 3 -5.20 -46.04 15.77
CA VAL A 3 -4.32 -44.90 15.60
C VAL A 3 -4.37 -44.18 16.94
N GLU A 4 -3.41 -44.50 17.81
CA GLU A 4 -3.11 -43.71 18.99
C GLU A 4 -2.89 -42.27 18.49
N ALA A 5 -3.84 -41.39 18.77
CA ALA A 5 -3.76 -40.00 18.38
C ALA A 5 -2.62 -39.39 19.20
N GLU A 6 -1.41 -39.46 18.65
CA GLU A 6 -0.21 -38.84 19.16
C GLU A 6 -0.55 -37.40 19.54
N GLU A 7 -0.44 -37.06 20.83
CA GLU A 7 -0.83 -35.76 21.36
C GLU A 7 0.02 -34.67 20.69
N VAL A 8 -0.53 -34.07 19.63
CA VAL A 8 0.19 -33.09 18.82
C VAL A 8 0.47 -31.88 19.69
N ALA A 9 1.76 -31.56 19.88
CA ALA A 9 2.15 -30.38 20.64
C ALA A 9 1.61 -29.09 19.98
N GLU A 10 0.84 -28.32 20.74
CA GLU A 10 0.24 -27.08 20.28
C GLU A 10 1.11 -25.86 20.57
N ILE A 11 1.11 -24.90 19.64
CA ILE A 11 1.75 -23.60 19.85
C ILE A 11 0.82 -22.73 20.72
N LYS A 12 1.10 -22.72 22.02
CA LYS A 12 0.44 -21.87 23.03
C LYS A 12 1.02 -20.45 23.08
N ALA A 13 0.27 -19.52 23.70
CA ALA A 13 0.66 -18.12 23.89
C ALA A 13 2.06 -17.94 24.49
N ALA A 14 2.47 -18.80 25.43
CA ALA A 14 3.79 -18.76 26.06
C ALA A 14 4.95 -18.84 25.04
N HIS A 15 4.79 -19.61 23.96
CA HIS A 15 5.81 -19.71 22.92
C HIS A 15 5.94 -18.40 22.12
N PHE A 16 4.83 -17.68 21.91
CA PHE A 16 4.85 -16.36 21.28
C PHE A 16 5.49 -15.33 22.20
N GLU A 17 5.20 -15.34 23.49
CA GLU A 17 5.81 -14.45 24.47
C GLU A 17 7.34 -14.61 24.52
N GLU A 18 7.84 -15.86 24.48
CA GLU A 18 9.27 -16.13 24.40
C GLU A 18 9.86 -15.65 23.07
N SER A 19 9.18 -15.93 21.95
CA SER A 19 9.62 -15.51 20.62
C SER A 19 9.70 -13.99 20.47
N MET A 20 8.74 -13.26 21.06
CA MET A 20 8.67 -11.80 20.98
C MET A 20 9.82 -11.10 21.73
N LYS A 21 10.45 -11.74 22.72
CA LYS A 21 11.64 -11.19 23.40
C LYS A 21 12.82 -10.98 22.45
N TYR A 22 12.93 -11.82 21.43
CA TYR A 22 14.02 -11.79 20.46
C TYR A 22 13.63 -11.13 19.13
N ALA A 23 12.33 -10.92 18.91
CA ALA A 23 11.83 -10.24 17.73
C ALA A 23 12.25 -8.76 17.73
N ARG A 24 12.69 -8.27 16.57
CA ARG A 24 13.04 -6.86 16.37
C ARG A 24 12.63 -6.37 14.99
N ARG A 25 12.41 -5.07 14.88
CA ARG A 25 12.15 -4.40 13.60
C ARG A 25 13.37 -4.57 12.69
N SER A 26 13.14 -5.07 11.47
CA SER A 26 14.18 -5.21 10.46
C SER A 26 14.51 -3.90 9.75
N VAL A 27 13.58 -2.92 9.77
CA VAL A 27 13.68 -1.64 9.08
C VAL A 27 13.85 -0.50 10.09
N SER A 28 14.79 0.41 9.81
CA SER A 28 15.06 1.58 10.65
C SER A 28 14.01 2.68 10.48
N ASP A 29 13.86 3.55 11.48
CA ASP A 29 12.98 4.73 11.37
C ASP A 29 13.46 5.70 10.27
N GLY A 30 14.76 5.74 9.99
CA GLY A 30 15.33 6.54 8.91
C GLY A 30 14.83 6.08 7.54
N ASP A 31 14.81 4.76 7.31
CA ASP A 31 14.36 4.22 6.03
C ASP A 31 12.85 4.32 5.88
N ILE A 32 12.08 4.17 6.96
CA ILE A 32 10.63 4.40 6.94
C ILE A 32 10.31 5.82 6.46
N ARG A 33 10.98 6.85 7.00
CA ARG A 33 10.76 8.24 6.57
C ARG A 33 11.11 8.48 5.10
N LYS A 34 12.22 7.89 4.61
CA LYS A 34 12.61 8.00 3.21
C LYS A 34 11.53 7.42 2.29
N TYR A 35 11.02 6.22 2.61
CA TYR A 35 10.00 5.57 1.80
C TYR A 35 8.63 6.26 1.90
N GLN A 36 8.27 6.81 3.06
CA GLN A 36 7.08 7.64 3.22
C GLN A 36 7.16 8.91 2.33
N ALA A 37 8.27 9.64 2.40
CA ALA A 37 8.49 10.81 1.56
C ALA A 37 8.46 10.45 0.06
N PHE A 38 9.12 9.36 -0.32
CA PHE A 38 9.12 8.87 -1.69
C PHE A 38 7.70 8.54 -2.17
N ALA A 39 6.89 7.83 -1.39
CA ALA A 39 5.52 7.49 -1.75
C ALA A 39 4.65 8.74 -1.98
N GLN A 40 4.83 9.77 -1.14
CA GLN A 40 4.10 11.04 -1.27
C GLN A 40 4.52 11.84 -2.51
N THR A 41 5.81 11.84 -2.87
CA THR A 41 6.32 12.64 -4.00
C THR A 41 6.44 11.85 -5.31
N LEU A 42 6.10 10.55 -5.32
CA LEU A 42 6.28 9.66 -6.48
C LEU A 42 5.50 10.14 -7.72
N GLN A 43 4.32 10.73 -7.52
CA GLN A 43 3.52 11.32 -8.60
C GLN A 43 4.03 12.71 -9.01
N GLN A 44 4.68 13.45 -8.09
CA GLN A 44 5.23 14.78 -8.38
C GLN A 44 6.53 14.69 -9.21
N SER A 45 7.41 13.74 -8.90
CA SER A 45 8.69 13.56 -9.63
C SER A 45 8.52 13.06 -11.06
N ARG A 46 7.36 12.46 -11.37
CA ARG A 46 6.99 12.07 -12.74
C ARG A 46 6.44 13.25 -13.55
N GLY A 47 6.34 14.44 -12.95
CA GLY A 47 5.74 15.62 -13.54
C GLY A 47 4.23 15.47 -13.58
N PHE A 48 3.51 16.35 -12.89
CA PHE A 48 2.06 16.44 -13.00
C PHE A 48 1.72 17.00 -14.39
N GLY A 49 1.67 16.12 -15.40
CA GLY A 49 1.20 16.35 -16.78
C GLY A 49 1.87 17.48 -17.57
N THR A 50 2.66 17.15 -18.62
CA THR A 50 2.72 17.88 -19.93
C THR A 50 3.77 17.34 -20.93
N GLU A 51 4.09 16.04 -21.07
CA GLU A 51 5.08 15.67 -22.14
C GLU A 51 4.73 14.44 -23.00
N PHE A 52 3.53 13.88 -22.86
CA PHE A 52 3.10 12.90 -23.85
C PHE A 52 1.61 13.00 -24.16
N ARG A 53 1.32 13.70 -25.25
CA ARG A 53 0.03 13.68 -25.94
C ARG A 53 0.30 13.23 -27.36
N PHE A 54 -0.30 12.12 -27.77
CA PHE A 54 -0.29 11.74 -29.19
C PHE A 54 -0.87 12.91 -30.01
N PRO A 55 -0.31 13.25 -31.18
CA PRO A 55 -0.86 14.29 -32.01
C PRO A 55 -2.33 13.99 -32.29
N THR A 56 -3.22 14.89 -31.90
CA THR A 56 -4.66 14.77 -32.13
C THR A 56 -4.87 14.72 -33.63
N GLN A 57 -5.16 13.54 -34.17
CA GLN A 57 -5.69 13.41 -35.53
C GLN A 57 -7.01 14.18 -35.57
N PRO A 58 -7.32 14.96 -36.62
CA PRO A 58 -8.54 15.77 -36.67
C PRO A 58 -9.77 14.85 -36.51
N GLN A 59 -10.39 14.89 -35.33
CA GLN A 59 -11.57 14.09 -35.02
C GLN A 59 -12.82 14.99 -35.17
N PRO A 60 -13.86 14.55 -35.89
CA PRO A 60 -15.14 15.26 -35.96
C PRO A 60 -15.84 15.26 -34.58
N PRO A 61 -16.79 16.18 -34.32
CA PRO A 61 -17.27 16.46 -32.97
C PRO A 61 -18.20 15.35 -32.45
N ALA A 62 -17.89 14.79 -31.28
CA ALA A 62 -18.87 14.08 -30.47
C ALA A 62 -18.49 14.00 -28.97
N ALA A 63 -19.36 14.64 -28.18
CA ALA A 63 -19.79 14.33 -26.81
C ALA A 63 -18.76 14.27 -25.64
N ALA A 64 -19.05 15.14 -24.67
CA ALA A 64 -18.43 15.26 -23.36
C ALA A 64 -18.40 13.93 -22.58
N ALA A 65 -17.24 13.61 -22.01
CA ALA A 65 -17.09 12.63 -20.95
C ALA A 65 -16.71 13.38 -19.65
N ALA A 66 -17.48 13.08 -18.61
CA ALA A 66 -17.55 13.80 -17.36
C ALA A 66 -16.23 13.83 -16.58
N ASP A 67 -16.00 14.98 -15.98
CA ASP A 67 -15.03 15.27 -14.94
C ASP A 67 -15.32 14.40 -13.70
N ILE A 68 -14.34 13.62 -13.26
CA ILE A 68 -14.34 12.94 -11.95
C ILE A 68 -13.17 13.48 -11.13
N SER A 69 -13.15 14.80 -10.96
CA SER A 69 -12.43 15.45 -9.86
C SER A 69 -13.37 15.65 -8.67
N ALA A 70 -13.33 14.69 -7.75
CA ALA A 70 -13.72 14.85 -6.35
C ALA A 70 -12.66 14.07 -5.57
N ALA A 71 -11.60 14.63 -4.98
CA ALA A 71 -11.35 15.96 -4.42
C ALA A 71 -12.37 16.40 -3.35
N ALA A 72 -12.77 15.44 -2.51
CA ALA A 72 -13.44 15.49 -1.21
C ALA A 72 -13.95 14.06 -1.01
N ASP A 73 -13.35 13.15 -0.24
CA ASP A 73 -13.19 13.17 1.21
C ASP A 73 -12.14 12.12 1.61
N GLU A 74 -10.84 12.47 1.61
CA GLU A 74 -9.78 11.58 2.12
C GLU A 74 -9.58 11.72 3.65
N ASP A 75 -10.22 12.72 4.29
CA ASP A 75 -10.14 13.00 5.72
C ASP A 75 -11.08 12.15 6.59
N ASP A 76 -12.05 11.46 6.00
CA ASP A 76 -12.99 10.57 6.72
C ASP A 76 -12.49 9.14 6.90
N LEU A 77 -11.35 8.79 6.29
CA LEU A 77 -10.81 7.42 6.34
C LEU A 77 -10.03 7.12 7.65
N TYR A 78 -9.75 8.13 8.45
CA TYR A 78 -8.97 8.02 9.70
C TYR A 78 -9.63 8.70 10.91
N ASN A 79 -10.95 8.57 11.07
CA ASN A 79 -11.66 8.89 12.31
C ASN A 79 -12.55 7.73 12.77
#